data_AF-A0A2J5NF02-F1
#
_entry.id   AF-A0A2J5NF02-F1
#
_cell.length_a   1.000
_cell.length_b   1.000
_cell.length_c   1.000
_cell.angle_alpha   90.00
_cell.angle_beta   90.00
_cell.angle_gamma   90.00
#
_symmetry.space_group_name_H-M   'P 1'
#
loop_
_entity.id
_entity.type
_entity.pdbx_description
1 polymer ?
#
loop_
_entity_poly.entity_id
_entity_poly.type
_entity_poly.pdbx_seq_one_letter_code
_entity_poly.pdbx_strand_id
1 'polypeptide(L)' 'MKLIGMMDSPYVRRVAISLELYGVEFASHPLSVFSSFEAFSRINPAVKAPTLVLDNG' A
#
# COMPACT_ATOMS: atom_id res chain seq x y z
N MET A 1 -7.95 5.84 5.28
CA MET A 1 -7.25 4.59 4.84
C MET A 1 -5.89 4.88 4.20
N LYS A 2 -4.89 3.98 4.31
CA LYS A 2 -3.55 4.12 3.71
C LYS A 2 -3.20 2.94 2.79
N LEU A 3 -2.74 3.24 1.57
CA LEU A 3 -2.22 2.24 0.62
C LEU A 3 -0.69 2.23 0.68
N ILE A 4 -0.12 1.12 1.14
CA ILE A 4 1.32 0.93 1.30
C ILE A 4 1.87 0.16 0.11
N GLY A 5 2.85 0.75 -0.58
CA GLY A 5 3.54 0.12 -1.70
C GLY A 5 3.95 1.11 -2.78
N MET A 6 4.93 0.73 -3.58
CA MET A 6 5.42 1.55 -4.69
C MET A 6 4.50 1.45 -5.91
N MET A 7 4.24 2.58 -6.59
CA MET A 7 3.36 2.65 -7.78
C MET A 7 3.94 2.00 -9.04
N ASP A 8 5.21 1.63 -9.02
CA ASP A 8 5.87 0.82 -10.06
C ASP A 8 5.42 -0.65 -10.03
N SER A 9 4.85 -1.13 -8.92
CA SER A 9 4.24 -2.45 -8.82
C SER A 9 2.86 -2.43 -9.50
N PRO A 10 2.59 -3.32 -10.48
CA PRO A 10 1.28 -3.39 -11.12
C PRO A 10 0.18 -3.79 -10.15
N TYR A 11 0.52 -4.53 -9.08
CA TYR A 11 -0.43 -4.92 -8.03
C TYR A 11 -0.82 -3.76 -7.12
N VAL A 12 0.11 -2.84 -6.83
CA VAL A 12 -0.20 -1.62 -6.08
C VAL A 12 -0.99 -0.66 -6.94
N ARG A 13 -0.54 -0.44 -8.19
CA ARG A 13 -1.18 0.47 -9.12
C ARG A 13 -2.62 0.09 -9.43
N ARG A 14 -2.94 -1.20 -9.61
CA ARG A 14 -4.33 -1.62 -9.84
C ARG A 14 -5.23 -1.33 -8.64
N VAL A 15 -4.74 -1.44 -7.40
CA VAL A 15 -5.53 -1.10 -6.20
C VAL A 15 -5.74 0.41 -6.11
N ALA A 16 -4.71 1.21 -6.34
CA ALA A 16 -4.84 2.68 -6.35
C ALA A 16 -5.89 3.14 -7.37
N ILE A 17 -5.85 2.60 -8.60
CA ILE A 17 -6.84 2.91 -9.65
C ILE A 17 -8.24 2.47 -9.22
N SER A 18 -8.40 1.28 -8.63
CA SER A 18 -9.71 0.81 -8.16
C SER A 18 -10.28 1.70 -7.07
N LEU A 19 -9.47 2.15 -6.11
CA LEU A 19 -9.90 3.05 -5.04
C LEU A 19 -10.38 4.39 -5.59
N GLU A 20 -9.64 4.96 -6.54
CA GLU A 20 -10.01 6.19 -7.23
C GLU A 20 -11.33 6.03 -7.99
N LEU A 21 -11.48 4.96 -8.78
CA LEU A 21 -12.69 4.69 -9.56
C LEU A 21 -13.93 4.46 -8.68
N TYR A 22 -13.74 3.98 -7.46
CA TYR A 22 -14.82 3.79 -6.49
C TYR A 22 -15.05 5.01 -5.57
N GLY A 23 -14.30 6.10 -5.76
CA GLY A 23 -14.43 7.29 -4.92
C GLY A 23 -14.07 7.05 -3.45
N VAL A 24 -13.21 6.07 -3.18
CA VAL A 24 -12.75 5.75 -1.82
C VAL A 24 -11.49 6.54 -1.53
N GLU A 25 -11.56 7.46 -0.57
CA GLU A 25 -10.39 8.26 -0.18
C GLU A 25 -9.30 7.40 0.46
N PHE A 26 -8.06 7.58 0.00
CA PHE A 26 -6.89 6.91 0.56
C PHE A 26 -5.64 7.78 0.45
N ALA A 27 -4.71 7.60 1.40
CA ALA A 27 -3.38 8.17 1.31
C ALA A 27 -2.42 7.15 0.67
N SER A 28 -1.73 7.56 -0.40
CA SER A 28 -0.64 6.77 -0.99
C SER A 28 0.62 6.89 -0.12
N HIS A 29 1.17 5.77 0.32
CA HIS A 29 2.39 5.69 1.11
C HIS A 29 3.42 4.81 0.41
N PRO A 30 4.29 5.41 -0.44
CA PRO A 30 5.25 4.65 -1.22
C PRO A 30 6.31 4.05 -0.31
N LEU A 31 6.33 2.72 -0.24
CA LEU A 31 7.30 1.97 0.55
C LEU A 31 7.68 0.70 -0.20
N SER A 32 8.99 0.47 -0.37
CA SER A 32 9.51 -0.68 -1.08
C SER A 32 9.60 -1.90 -0.16
N VAL A 33 9.14 -3.07 -0.64
CA VAL A 33 9.36 -4.35 0.04
C VAL A 33 10.83 -4.80 0.00
N PHE A 34 11.67 -4.15 -0.81
CA PHE A 34 13.10 -4.46 -0.93
C PHE A 34 13.94 -3.43 -0.16
N SER A 35 13.98 -2.18 -0.61
CA SER A 35 14.88 -1.16 -0.05
C SER A 35 14.40 -0.58 1.29
N SER A 36 13.12 -0.79 1.65
CA SER A 36 12.54 -0.32 2.92
C SER A 36 11.97 -1.48 3.74
N PHE A 37 12.57 -2.68 3.63
CA PHE A 37 12.09 -3.92 4.24
C PHE A 37 11.73 -3.77 5.73
N GLU A 38 12.63 -3.20 6.53
CA GLU A 38 12.43 -3.04 7.98
C GLU A 38 11.25 -2.11 8.32
N ALA A 39 11.10 -1.02 7.56
CA ALA A 39 9.95 -0.13 7.72
C ALA A 39 8.64 -0.80 7.28
N PHE A 40 8.70 -1.62 6.22
CA PHE A 40 7.53 -2.34 5.70
C PHE A 40 7.10 -3.45 6.67
N SER A 41 8.03 -4.21 7.24
CA SER A 41 7.74 -5.33 8.14
C SER A 41 7.05 -4.90 9.43
N ARG A 42 7.30 -3.66 9.90
CA ARG A 42 6.57 -3.05 11.02
C ARG A 42 5.09 -2.80 10.73
N ILE A 43 4.70 -2.70 9.45
CA ILE A 43 3.32 -2.48 9.02
C ILE A 43 2.65 -3.83 8.68
N ASN A 44 3.32 -4.66 7.88
CA ASN A 44 2.85 -5.99 7.52
C ASN A 44 4.03 -6.97 7.64
N PRO A 45 4.05 -7.86 8.66
CA PRO A 45 5.11 -8.83 8.86
C PRO A 45 5.32 -9.81 7.70
N ALA A 46 4.31 -10.01 6.83
CA ALA A 46 4.44 -10.83 5.62
C ALA A 46 5.18 -10.11 4.48
N VAL A 47 5.44 -8.80 4.63
CA VAL A 47 6.18 -7.95 3.70
C VAL A 47 5.67 -8.07 2.25
N LYS A 48 4.37 -7.81 2.07
CA LYS A 48 3.71 -7.85 0.76
C LYS A 48 3.14 -6.49 0.38
N ALA A 49 3.42 -6.07 -0.85
CA ALA A 49 2.74 -4.96 -1.49
C ALA A 49 1.74 -5.50 -2.54
N PRO A 50 0.53 -4.91 -2.66
CA PRO A 50 -0.01 -3.84 -1.82
C PRO A 50 -0.37 -4.31 -0.40
N THR A 51 -0.24 -3.40 0.58
CA THR A 51 -0.84 -3.54 1.92
C THR A 51 -1.78 -2.36 2.14
N LEU A 52 -2.96 -2.61 2.70
CA LEU A 52 -3.96 -1.59 3.01
C LEU A 52 -4.12 -1.50 4.52
N VAL A 53 -3.95 -0.31 5.08
CA VAL A 53 -4.22 -0.03 6.50
C VAL A 53 -5.52 0.75 6.58
N LEU A 54 -6.54 0.14 7.19
CA LEU A 54 -7.85 0.76 7.40
C LEU A 54 -7.80 1.72 8.59
N ASP A 55 -8.80 2.61 8.70
CA ASP A 55 -8.82 3.61 9.76
C ASP A 55 -9.12 3.01 11.15
N ASN A 56 -9.68 1.80 11.19
CA ASN A 56 -9.89 1.01 12.40
C ASN A 56 -8.71 0.08 12.74
N GLY A 57 -7.59 0.20 12.04
CA GLY A 57 -6.43 -0.70 12.16
C GLY A 57 -6.62 -2.03 11.44
#